data_AF-A0A1W2EB06-F1
#
_entry.id   AF-A0A1W2EB06-F1
#
_cell.length_a   1.000
_cell.length_b   1.000
_cell.length_c   1.000
_cell.angle_alpha   90.00
_cell.angle_beta   90.00
_cell.angle_gamma   90.00
#
_symmetry.space_group_name_H-M   'P 1'
#
loop_
_entity.id
_entity.type
_entity.pdbx_description
1 polymer ?
#
loop_
_entity_poly.entity_id
_entity_poly.type
_entity_poly.pdbx_seq_one_letter_code
_entity_poly.pdbx_strand_id
1 'polypeptide(L)'
;MVFSIMDIGAQGLYIGDTAGPDDPLAHLSYVAAVTSSLELATGIVILPQRNPLVLAEQVASLDLLRSGRFTLGTGAGYVPQER
;
A
#
# COMPACT_ATOMS: atom_id res chain seq x y z
N MET A 1 25.17 -2.90 -10.59
CA MET A 1 24.13 -3.59 -11.37
C MET A 1 22.89 -3.59 -10.51
N VAL A 2 21.87 -2.79 -10.85
CA VAL A 2 20.62 -2.72 -10.10
C VAL A 2 19.62 -3.61 -10.83
N PHE A 3 19.02 -4.58 -10.15
CA PHE A 3 17.97 -5.44 -10.72
C PHE A 3 16.61 -4.87 -10.30
N SER A 4 15.72 -4.69 -11.28
CA SER A 4 14.33 -4.30 -11.04
C SER A 4 13.49 -5.54 -10.75
N ILE A 5 12.45 -5.42 -9.91
CA ILE A 5 11.50 -6.52 -9.70
C ILE A 5 10.75 -6.89 -10.98
N MET A 6 10.70 -5.97 -11.94
CA MET A 6 10.10 -6.22 -13.25
C MET A 6 10.97 -7.17 -14.08
N ASP A 7 12.29 -7.18 -13.86
CA ASP A 7 13.21 -8.07 -14.60
C ASP A 7 12.99 -9.55 -14.24
N ILE A 8 12.38 -9.83 -13.08
CA ILE A 8 11.99 -11.16 -12.63
C ILE A 8 10.50 -11.47 -12.87
N GLY A 9 9.78 -10.60 -13.60
CA GLY A 9 8.39 -10.82 -13.98
C GLY A 9 7.38 -10.60 -12.86
N ALA A 10 7.72 -9.82 -11.82
CA ALA A 10 6.75 -9.47 -10.78
C ALA A 10 5.56 -8.70 -11.37
N GLN A 11 4.35 -9.08 -10.96
CA GLN A 11 3.10 -8.51 -11.46
C GLN A 11 2.47 -7.51 -10.49
N GLY A 12 2.83 -7.58 -9.20
CA GLY A 12 2.30 -6.69 -8.19
C GLY A 12 3.26 -6.41 -7.04
N LEU A 13 2.98 -5.34 -6.32
CA LEU A 13 3.71 -4.90 -5.14
C LEU A 13 2.72 -4.64 -3.99
N TYR A 14 3.01 -5.28 -2.86
CA TYR A 14 2.22 -5.20 -1.65
C TYR A 14 3.09 -4.63 -0.53
N ILE A 15 2.67 -3.51 0.06
CA ILE A 15 3.41 -2.90 1.19
C ILE A 15 2.51 -2.93 2.43
N GLY A 16 3.01 -3.54 3.49
CA GLY A 16 2.33 -3.61 4.77
C GLY A 16 2.60 -2.38 5.64
N ASP A 17 1.64 -2.08 6.50
CA ASP A 17 1.78 -1.10 7.58
C ASP A 17 2.68 -1.73 8.66
N THR A 18 3.96 -1.34 8.67
CA THR A 18 4.90 -1.76 9.71
C THR A 18 4.82 -0.73 10.84
N ALA A 19 5.13 -1.13 12.09
CA ALA A 19 5.28 -0.17 13.18
C ALA A 19 6.52 0.75 13.04
N GLY A 20 7.13 0.80 11.85
CA GLY A 20 8.29 1.61 11.51
C GLY A 20 7.90 3.01 11.00
N PRO A 21 8.88 3.84 10.61
CA PRO A 21 8.65 5.18 10.06
C PRO A 21 8.06 5.19 8.64
N ASP A 22 7.89 4.01 8.03
CA ASP A 22 7.50 3.78 6.66
C ASP A 22 5.98 3.81 6.48
N ASP A 23 5.46 4.87 5.85
CA ASP A 23 4.06 4.93 5.42
C ASP A 23 3.86 4.15 4.11
N PRO A 24 3.03 3.09 4.07
CA PRO A 24 2.81 2.30 2.86
C PRO A 24 2.18 3.10 1.73
N LEU A 25 1.29 4.06 2.02
CA LEU A 25 0.63 4.87 0.99
C LEU A 25 1.62 5.82 0.31
N ALA A 26 2.54 6.43 1.06
CA ALA A 26 3.62 7.22 0.49
C ALA A 26 4.54 6.41 -0.43
N HIS A 27 4.94 5.20 -0.02
CA HIS A 27 5.77 4.32 -0.85
C HIS A 27 5.06 3.88 -2.11
N LEU A 28 3.80 3.45 -2.00
CA LEU A 28 2.99 3.06 -3.16
C LEU A 28 2.74 4.24 -4.10
N SER A 29 2.62 5.47 -3.58
CA SER A 29 2.52 6.69 -4.40
C SER A 29 3.79 6.94 -5.22
N TYR A 30 4.97 6.77 -4.62
CA TYR A 30 6.23 6.84 -5.36
C TYR A 30 6.30 5.79 -6.46
N VAL A 31 5.94 4.54 -6.15
CA VAL A 31 5.92 3.45 -7.13
C VAL A 31 4.92 3.72 -8.25
N ALA A 32 3.71 4.19 -7.92
CA ALA A 32 2.67 4.56 -8.87
C ALA A 32 3.13 5.62 -9.87
N ALA A 33 4.00 6.55 -9.46
CA ALA A 33 4.54 7.58 -10.33
C ALA A 33 5.52 7.04 -11.39
N VAL A 34 6.14 5.88 -11.15
CA VAL A 34 7.19 5.31 -12.02
C VAL A 34 6.79 4.00 -12.70
N THR A 35 5.57 3.49 -12.48
CA THR A 35 5.05 2.30 -13.15
C THR A 35 3.61 2.46 -13.60
N SER A 36 3.29 1.90 -14.77
CA SER A 36 1.94 1.84 -15.31
C SER A 36 1.32 0.44 -15.27
N SER A 37 2.13 -0.61 -15.10
CA SER A 37 1.74 -2.01 -15.28
C SER A 37 1.63 -2.84 -13.99
N LEU A 38 2.34 -2.48 -12.92
CA LEU A 38 2.26 -3.23 -11.66
C LEU A 38 0.93 -3.02 -10.95
N GLU A 39 0.34 -4.11 -10.47
CA GLU A 39 -0.72 -4.08 -9.46
C GLU A 39 -0.15 -3.54 -8.14
N LEU A 40 -0.80 -2.54 -7.56
CA LEU A 40 -0.35 -1.91 -6.32
C LEU A 40 -1.42 -2.09 -5.25
N ALA A 41 -0.99 -2.57 -4.09
CA ALA A 41 -1.90 -2.80 -2.98
C ALA A 41 -1.22 -2.60 -1.63
N THR A 42 -2.02 -2.29 -0.62
CA THR A 42 -1.58 -2.40 0.77
C THR A 42 -1.76 -3.84 1.27
N GLY A 43 -0.82 -4.34 2.06
CA GLY A 43 -0.88 -5.68 2.63
C GLY A 43 -0.48 -5.67 4.10
N ILE A 44 -1.11 -4.90 4.99
CA ILE A 44 -2.43 -4.25 5.02
C ILE A 44 -2.27 -2.88 5.71
N VAL A 45 -3.28 -2.01 5.67
CA VAL A 45 -3.39 -0.86 6.61
C VAL A 45 -4.10 -1.28 7.90
N ILE A 46 -3.57 -0.90 9.06
CA ILE A 46 -4.19 -1.15 10.36
C ILE A 46 -5.21 -0.05 10.65
N LEU A 47 -6.49 -0.30 10.33
CA LEU A 47 -7.54 0.73 10.37
C LEU A 47 -7.67 1.45 11.71
N PRO A 48 -7.64 0.77 12.88
CA PRO A 48 -7.80 1.45 14.17
C PRO A 48 -6.69 2.46 14.50
N GLN A 49 -5.54 2.39 13.82
CA GLN A 49 -4.40 3.27 14.07
C GLN A 49 -4.38 4.51 13.16
N ARG A 50 -5.34 4.64 12.23
CA ARG A 50 -5.38 5.72 11.24
C ARG A 50 -6.64 6.57 11.43
N ASN A 51 -6.54 7.87 11.14
CA ASN A 51 -7.74 8.69 10.98
C ASN A 51 -8.45 8.27 9.68
N PRO A 52 -9.72 7.83 9.72
CA PRO A 52 -10.39 7.28 8.54
C PRO A 52 -10.63 8.32 7.45
N LEU A 53 -10.82 9.60 7.81
CA LEU A 53 -11.02 10.67 6.83
C LEU A 53 -9.73 10.98 6.08
N VAL A 54 -8.61 11.08 6.82
CA VAL A 54 -7.28 11.29 6.22
C VAL A 54 -6.89 10.10 5.36
N LEU A 55 -7.11 8.89 5.86
CA LEU A 55 -6.84 7.66 5.11
C LEU A 55 -7.63 7.62 3.79
N ALA A 56 -8.92 7.97 3.83
CA ALA A 56 -9.76 8.01 2.64
C ALA A 56 -9.23 8.99 1.58
N GLU A 57 -8.78 10.18 1.99
CA GLU A 57 -8.20 11.19 1.08
C GLU A 57 -6.89 10.69 0.46
N GLN A 58 -6.01 10.09 1.26
CA GLN A 58 -4.74 9.53 0.78
C GLN A 58 -4.99 8.40 -0.23
N VAL A 59 -5.94 7.51 0.08
CA VAL A 59 -6.32 6.39 -0.79
C VAL A 59 -6.94 6.90 -2.10
N ALA A 60 -7.83 7.89 -2.04
CA ALA A 60 -8.43 8.48 -3.22
C ALA A 60 -7.37 9.14 -4.13
N SER A 61 -6.41 9.84 -3.52
CA SER A 61 -5.30 10.46 -4.26
C SER A 61 -4.43 9.42 -4.97
N LEU A 62 -4.08 8.33 -4.28
CA LEU A 62 -3.32 7.23 -4.85
C LEU A 62 -4.10 6.50 -5.96
N ASP A 63 -5.39 6.26 -5.76
CA ASP A 63 -6.23 5.59 -6.76
C ASP A 63 -6.37 6.43 -8.04
N LEU A 64 -6.44 7.76 -7.92
CA LEU A 64 -6.40 8.67 -9.06
C LEU A 64 -5.06 8.60 -9.82
N LEU A 65 -3.93 8.55 -9.11
CA LEU A 65 -2.61 8.35 -9.73
C LEU A 65 -2.52 7.02 -10.48
N ARG A 66 -3.27 5.99 -10.04
CA ARG A 66 -3.29 4.67 -10.67
C ARG A 66 -4.45 4.43 -11.64
N SER A 67 -5.29 5.43 -11.83
CA SER A 67 -6.48 5.37 -12.68
C SER A 67 -7.41 4.23 -12.28
N GLY A 68 -7.72 4.09 -10.99
CA GLY A 68 -8.69 3.10 -10.48
C GLY A 68 -8.13 1.68 -10.30
N ARG A 69 -6.80 1.52 -10.27
CA ARG A 69 -6.10 0.22 -10.23
C ARG A 69 -5.33 -0.03 -8.93
N PHE A 70 -5.70 0.68 -7.86
CA PHE A 70 -5.13 0.47 -6.54
C PHE A 70 -6.06 -0.37 -5.67
N THR A 71 -5.50 -1.33 -4.93
CA THR A 71 -6.25 -2.16 -3.97
C THR A 71 -5.90 -1.81 -2.53
N LEU A 72 -6.86 -1.31 -1.76
CA LEU A 72 -6.69 -1.07 -0.33
C LEU A 72 -6.96 -2.36 0.47
N GLY A 73 -5.91 -3.07 0.84
CA GLY A 73 -5.97 -4.12 1.86
C GLY A 73 -5.96 -3.52 3.27
N THR A 74 -6.91 -3.93 4.12
CA THR A 74 -7.07 -3.44 5.49
C THR A 74 -7.15 -4.58 6.50
N GLY A 75 -6.81 -4.32 7.76
CA GLY A 75 -7.10 -5.24 8.85
C GLY A 75 -7.19 -4.56 10.21
N ALA A 76 -7.56 -5.34 11.23
CA ALA A 76 -7.69 -4.87 12.60
C ALA A 76 -6.34 -4.72 13.34
N GLY A 77 -5.25 -5.21 12.73
CA GLY A 77 -3.95 -5.36 13.40
C GLY A 77 -3.90 -6.61 14.27
N TYR A 78 -2.84 -6.74 15.06
CA TYR A 78 -2.69 -7.85 16.00
C TYR A 78 -3.75 -7.77 17.11
N VAL A 79 -4.58 -8.81 17.23
CA VAL A 79 -5.52 -9.00 18.33
C VAL A 79 -4.92 -10.06 19.25
N PRO A 80 -4.54 -9.73 20.50
CA PRO A 80 -4.03 -10.72 21.44
C PRO A 80 -5.05 -11.84 21.65
N GLN A 81 -4.61 -13.10 21.69
CA GLN A 81 -5.48 -14.21 22.09
C GLN A 81 -5.98 -13.99 23.53
N GLU A 82 -7.30 -13.90 23.70
CA GLU A 82 -7.94 -14.01 25.01
C GLU A 82 -7.73 -15.44 25.55
N ARG A 83 -7.32 -15.54 26.82
CA ARG A 83 -7.18 -16.80 27.56
C ARG A 83 -8.29 -16.97 28.57
#